data_AF-A0A7V8B1J8-F1
#
_entry.id   AF-A0A7V8B1J8-F1
#
_cell.length_a   1.000
_cell.length_b   1.000
_cell.length_c   1.000
_cell.angle_alpha   90.00
_cell.angle_beta   90.00
_cell.angle_gamma   90.00
#
_symmetry.space_group_name_H-M   'P 1'
#
loop_
_entity.id
_entity.type
_entity.pdbx_description
1 polymer ?
#
loop_
_entity_poly.entity_id
_entity_poly.type
_entity_poly.pdbx_seq_one_letter_code
_entity_poly.pdbx_strand_id
1 'polypeptide(L)' 'MAANPISYVDIDAYCRLYGIAMLTWEIEMICSLDNAILAVTRSGQKTKSSDQLKNETPASDGHGVASLLRGFKRKKG' A
#
# COMPACT_ATOMS: atom_id res chain seq x y z
N MET A 1 11.67 -6.71 7.27
CA MET A 1 10.96 -7.84 7.91
C MET A 1 9.50 -7.74 7.50
N ALA A 2 8.94 -8.76 6.84
CA ALA A 2 7.52 -8.76 6.52
C ALA A 2 6.72 -8.93 7.81
N ALA A 3 5.69 -8.10 8.02
CA ALA A 3 4.85 -8.23 9.21
C ALA A 3 3.96 -9.47 9.07
N ASN A 4 4.04 -10.35 10.08
CA ASN A 4 3.24 -11.56 10.19
C ASN A 4 1.93 -11.24 10.93
N PRO A 5 0.82 -11.90 10.57
CA PRO A 5 -0.42 -11.77 11.32
C PRO A 5 -0.24 -12.17 12.78
N ILE A 6 -0.91 -11.44 13.68
CA ILE A 6 -1.00 -11.77 15.10
C ILE A 6 -1.72 -13.12 15.23
N SER A 7 -1.14 -14.05 15.98
CA SER A 7 -1.77 -15.36 16.20
C SER A 7 -2.67 -15.36 17.44
N TYR A 8 -3.63 -16.29 17.48
CA TYR A 8 -4.46 -16.53 18.67
C TYR A 8 -3.61 -16.85 19.92
N VAL A 9 -2.47 -17.51 19.73
CA VAL A 9 -1.56 -17.87 20.83
C VAL A 9 -0.93 -16.61 21.44
N ASP A 10 -0.57 -15.63 20.61
CA ASP A 10 -0.01 -14.36 21.08
C ASP A 10 -1.05 -13.57 21.89
N ILE A 11 -2.32 -13.59 21.46
CA ILE A 11 -3.43 -12.93 22.15
C ILE A 11 -3.72 -13.63 23.49
N ASP A 12 -3.79 -14.98 23.51
CA ASP A 12 -3.98 -15.75 24.76
C ASP A 12 -2.82 -15.52 25.74
N ALA A 13 -1.57 -15.51 25.26
CA ALA A 13 -0.40 -15.22 26.08
C ALA A 13 -0.45 -13.82 26.68
N TYR A 14 -0.83 -12.81 25.90
CA TYR A 14 -1.03 -11.45 26.38
C TYR A 14 -2.13 -11.37 27.45
N CYS A 15 -3.29 -11.98 27.18
CA CYS A 15 -4.40 -12.02 28.13
C CYS A 15 -3.99 -12.65 29.46
N ARG A 16 -3.24 -13.75 29.44
CA ARG A 16 -2.73 -14.41 30.66
C ARG A 16 -1.71 -13.55 31.40
N LEU A 17 -0.80 -12.90 30.68
CA LEU A 17 0.24 -12.07 31.28
C LEU A 17 -0.35 -10.87 32.04
N TYR A 18 -1.40 -10.27 31.49
CA TYR A 18 -2.03 -9.06 32.04
C TYR A 18 -3.31 -9.33 32.84
N GLY A 19 -3.74 -10.59 32.96
CA GLY A 19 -4.97 -10.96 33.66
C GLY A 19 -6.23 -10.41 32.99
N ILE A 20 -6.21 -10.24 31.67
CA ILE A 20 -7.34 -9.72 30.89
C ILE A 20 -8.18 -10.89 30.41
N ALA A 21 -9.49 -10.81 30.65
CA ALA A 21 -10.46 -11.72 30.03
C ALA A 21 -11.05 -11.05 28.79
N MET A 22 -10.77 -11.60 27.61
CA MET A 22 -11.42 -11.19 26.36
C MET A 22 -12.57 -12.12 26.01
N LEU A 23 -13.66 -11.54 25.51
CA LEU A 23 -14.75 -12.24 24.86
C LEU A 23 -14.34 -12.67 23.45
N THR A 24 -15.00 -13.70 22.92
CA THR A 24 -14.68 -14.28 21.61
C THR A 24 -14.70 -13.24 20.48
N TRP A 25 -15.69 -12.35 20.48
CA TRP A 25 -15.84 -11.32 19.45
C TRP A 25 -14.71 -10.26 19.49
N GLU A 26 -14.13 -9.99 20.67
CA GLU A 26 -13.02 -9.05 20.81
C GLU A 26 -11.75 -9.61 20.14
N ILE A 27 -11.52 -10.92 20.32
CA ILE A 27 -10.40 -11.62 19.68
C ILE A 27 -10.59 -11.63 18.16
N GLU A 28 -11.80 -11.90 17.69
CA GLU A 28 -12.12 -11.85 16.25
C GLU A 28 -11.94 -10.45 15.66
N MET A 29 -12.29 -9.39 16.40
CA MET A 29 -12.05 -8.01 15.98
C MET A 29 -10.56 -7.70 15.87
N ILE A 30 -9.74 -8.10 16.85
CA ILE A 30 -8.29 -7.88 16.83
C ILE A 30 -7.68 -8.54 15.59
N CYS A 31 -8.03 -9.80 15.33
CA CYS A 31 -7.59 -10.52 14.14
C CYS A 31 -8.03 -9.83 12.83
N SER A 32 -9.26 -9.31 12.79
CA SER A 32 -9.79 -8.61 11.61
C SER A 32 -9.07 -7.28 11.34
N LEU A 33 -8.81 -6.51 12.39
CA LEU A 33 -8.07 -5.26 12.33
C LEU A 33 -6.62 -5.48 11.88
N ASP A 34 -5.94 -6.46 12.46
CA ASP A 34 -4.57 -6.80 12.10
C ASP A 34 -4.46 -7.18 10.61
N ASN A 35 -5.36 -8.03 10.13
CA ASN A 35 -5.42 -8.39 8.71
C ASN A 35 -5.69 -7.18 7.80
N ALA A 36 -6.57 -6.26 8.21
CA ALA A 36 -6.85 -5.04 7.44
C ALA A 36 -5.62 -4.12 7.38
N ILE A 37 -4.91 -3.93 8.50
CA ILE A 37 -3.69 -3.13 8.57
C ILE A 37 -2.59 -3.75 7.72
N LEU A 38 -2.42 -5.08 7.78
CA LEU A 38 -1.46 -5.79 6.94
C LEU A 38 -1.80 -5.68 5.46
N ALA A 39 -3.08 -5.73 5.08
CA ALA A 39 -3.51 -5.55 3.71
C ALA A 39 -3.16 -4.15 3.17
N VAL A 40 -3.42 -3.10 3.95
CA VAL A 40 -3.06 -1.71 3.60
C VAL A 40 -1.54 -1.52 3.56
N THR A 41 -0.82 -2.10 4.50
CA THR A 41 0.64 -1.99 4.54
C THR A 41 1.28 -2.69 3.34
N ARG A 42 0.78 -3.87 2.96
CA ARG A 42 1.23 -4.60 1.77
C ARG A 42 0.88 -3.88 0.48
N SER A 43 -0.30 -3.25 0.39
CA SER A 43 -0.68 -2.47 -0.79
C SER A 43 0.15 -1.18 -0.93
N GLY A 44 0.43 -0.49 0.18
CA GLY A 44 1.31 0.68 0.24
C GLY A 44 2.78 0.37 -0.02
N GLN A 45 3.23 -0.89 0.14
CA GLN A 45 4.57 -1.31 -0.28
C GLN A 45 4.69 -1.56 -1.79
N LYS A 46 3.59 -1.92 -2.48
CA LYS A 46 3.59 -2.12 -3.93
C LYS A 46 3.68 -0.82 -4.74
N THR A 47 3.46 0.35 -4.13
CA THR A 47 3.61 1.65 -4.79
C THR A 47 5.05 2.18 -4.84
N LYS A 48 6.04 1.43 -4.34
CA LYS A 48 7.47 1.67 -4.64
C LYS A 48 8.01 0.75 -5.74
N SER A 49 7.18 0.34 -6.69
CA SER A 49 7.68 -0.05 -8.00
C SER A 49 8.11 1.21 -8.75
N SER A 50 9.39 1.51 -8.64
CA SER A 50 10.14 2.32 -9.61
C SER A 50 10.07 1.63 -10.98
N ASP A 51 8.93 1.68 -11.66
CA ASP A 51 8.89 1.51 -13.11
C ASP A 51 7.54 1.96 -13.68
N GLN A 52 7.60 2.80 -14.71
CA GLN A 52 6.50 3.31 -15.56
C GLN A 52 5.66 4.49 -15.06
N LEU A 53 6.31 5.62 -14.71
CA LEU A 53 5.86 6.88 -15.33
C LEU A 53 6.43 6.92 -16.75
N LYS A 54 5.68 6.41 -17.73
CA LYS A 54 6.01 6.48 -19.17
C LYS A 54 5.88 7.91 -19.74
N ASN A 55 6.36 8.92 -19.02
CA ASN A 55 6.32 10.32 -19.46
C ASN A 55 7.66 11.03 -19.23
N GLU A 56 8.74 10.28 -19.18
CA GLU A 56 10.08 10.85 -19.29
C GLU A 56 10.50 10.74 -20.75
N THR A 57 10.03 11.68 -21.58
CA THR A 57 10.62 11.87 -22.91
C THR A 57 12.06 12.34 -22.67
N PRO A 58 13.09 11.56 -23.03
CA PRO A 58 14.47 12.00 -22.86
C PRO A 58 14.65 13.32 -23.61
N ALA A 59 15.23 14.34 -22.96
CA ALA A 59 15.41 15.67 -23.52
C ALA A 59 16.30 15.70 -24.80
N SER A 60 16.92 14.57 -25.15
CA SER A 60 17.66 14.35 -26.39
C SER A 60 16.78 13.96 -27.59
N ASP A 61 15.51 13.57 -27.38
CA ASP A 61 14.58 13.23 -28.45
C ASP A 61 13.79 14.47 -28.88
N GLY A 62 14.39 15.28 -29.76
CA GLY A 62 13.75 16.47 -30.34
C GLY A 62 12.39 16.17 -31.01
N HIS A 63 12.18 14.94 -31.48
CA HIS A 63 10.90 14.47 -32.03
C HIS A 63 9.78 14.35 -30.98
N GLY A 64 10.11 13.98 -29.74
CA GLY A 64 9.16 13.85 -28.65
C GLY A 64 8.65 15.21 -28.18
N VAL A 65 9.56 16.18 -28.02
CA VAL A 65 9.23 17.56 -27.65
C VAL A 65 8.39 18.25 -28.74
N ALA A 66 8.72 18.04 -30.02
CA ALA A 66 7.94 18.58 -31.14
C ALA A 66 6.50 18.04 -31.18
N SER A 67 6.30 16.77 -30.85
CA SER A 67 4.96 16.14 -30.78
C SER A 67 4.13 16.71 -29.63
N LEU A 68 4.76 17.00 -28.49
CA LEU A 68 4.14 17.60 -27.31
C LEU A 68 3.70 19.05 -27.56
N LEU A 69 4.57 19.86 -28.19
CA LEU A 69 4.28 21.24 -28.59
C LEU A 69 3.17 21.30 -29.66
N ARG A 70 3.15 20.35 -30.60
CA ARG A 70 2.07 20.23 -31.60
C ARG A 70 0.71 19.93 -30.96
N GLY A 71 0.69 19.14 -29.87
CA GLY A 71 -0.52 18.87 -29.08
C GLY A 71 -1.11 20.13 -28.43
N PHE A 72 -0.26 21.01 -27.90
CA PHE A 72 -0.69 22.29 -27.31
C PHE A 72 -1.32 23.24 -28.34
N LYS A 73 -0.82 23.26 -29.58
CA LYS A 73 -1.35 24.12 -30.65
C LYS A 73 -2.78 23.71 -31.10
N ARG A 74 -3.20 22.47 -30.82
CA ARG A 74 -4.55 21.96 -31.13
C ARG A 74 -5.59 22.24 -30.04
N LYS A 75 -5.19 22.62 -28.82
CA LYS A 75 -6.13 22.97 -27.74
C LYS A 75 -6.48 24.46 -27.76
N LYS A 76 -7.07 24.91 -28.88
CA LYS A 76 -7.91 26.11 -28.95
C LYS A 76 -9.12 25.74 -29.78
N GLY A 77 -10.18 25.36 -29.08
CA GLY A 77 -11.47 24.90 -29.57
C GLY A 77 -12.29 24.54 -28.35
#